data_AF-A0A7R9LBF3-F1
#
_entry.id   AF-A0A7R9LBF3-F1
#
_cell.length_a   1.000
_cell.length_b   1.000
_cell.length_c   1.000
_cell.angle_alpha   90.00
_cell.angle_beta   90.00
_cell.angle_gamma   90.00
#
_symmetry.space_group_name_H-M   'P 1'
#
loop_
_entity.id
_entity.type
_entity.pdbx_description
1 polymer ?
#
loop_
_entity_poly.entity_id
_entity_poly.type
_entity_poly.pdbx_seq_one_letter_code
_entity_poly.pdbx_strand_id
1 'polypeptide(L)'
;EPNHNSLQIEVFVTVLLNLASKSFTHCFSAIAKYHSAFMALKTSEEAQISILSTIFEVWRKHQQLLVILISKLLKSEVIECSSVANWLFSKENSSEFMKSYIWEILNQTIQKSIRSVESLEKELEESKEKLRKKCESQGKSFKSHWFRWTIGRLQQVFFEHHNHVFKYLSTFETLLFTADLDQHILLIFKQFCALRN
;
A
#
# COMPACT_ATOMS: atom_id res chain seq x y z
N GLU A 1 -17.97 4.53 -23.11
CA GLU A 1 -18.04 5.96 -23.51
C GLU A 1 -16.65 6.56 -23.41
N PRO A 2 -16.20 7.41 -24.35
CA PRO A 2 -14.80 7.84 -24.36
C PRO A 2 -14.56 8.88 -23.26
N ASN A 3 -13.87 8.47 -22.18
CA ASN A 3 -12.86 9.18 -21.40
C ASN A 3 -12.99 10.71 -21.18
N HIS A 4 -14.19 11.26 -20.99
CA HIS A 4 -14.33 12.70 -20.71
C HIS A 4 -13.57 13.15 -19.45
N ASN A 5 -13.32 12.24 -18.51
CA ASN A 5 -12.61 12.51 -17.28
C ASN A 5 -11.07 12.67 -17.47
N SER A 6 -10.46 12.00 -18.46
CA SER A 6 -8.98 12.01 -18.59
C SER A 6 -8.44 13.38 -19.00
N LEU A 7 -9.07 14.05 -19.97
CA LEU A 7 -8.67 15.40 -20.38
C LEU A 7 -8.93 16.44 -19.28
N GLN A 8 -10.04 16.29 -18.54
CA GLN A 8 -10.35 17.16 -17.41
C GLN A 8 -9.28 17.05 -16.31
N ILE A 9 -8.87 15.82 -15.98
CA ILE A 9 -7.76 15.54 -15.06
C ILE A 9 -6.47 16.17 -15.57
N GLU A 10 -6.13 15.94 -16.83
CA GLU A 10 -4.87 16.43 -17.41
C GLU A 10 -4.77 17.96 -17.34
N VAL A 11 -5.81 18.67 -17.78
CA VAL A 11 -5.86 20.14 -17.74
C VAL A 11 -5.80 20.64 -16.30
N PHE A 12 -6.62 20.08 -15.41
CA PHE A 12 -6.66 20.52 -14.01
C PHE A 12 -5.31 20.33 -13.30
N VAL A 13 -4.74 19.12 -13.38
CA VAL A 13 -3.49 18.77 -12.70
C VAL A 13 -2.32 19.56 -13.29
N THR A 14 -2.24 19.67 -14.61
CA THR A 14 -1.18 20.44 -15.29
C THR A 14 -1.23 21.91 -14.90
N VAL A 15 -2.39 22.55 -14.97
CA VAL A 15 -2.53 23.98 -14.62
C VAL A 15 -2.23 24.20 -13.15
N LEU A 16 -2.78 23.37 -12.25
CA LEU A 16 -2.58 23.49 -10.82
C LEU A 16 -1.10 23.42 -10.44
N LEU A 17 -0.39 22.43 -10.98
CA LEU A 17 1.03 22.22 -10.65
C LEU A 17 1.94 23.29 -11.26
N ASN A 18 1.61 23.79 -12.45
CA ASN A 18 2.36 24.91 -13.04
C ASN A 18 2.18 26.20 -12.24
N LEU A 19 0.97 26.50 -11.76
CA LEU A 19 0.72 27.65 -10.87
C LEU A 19 1.41 27.50 -9.50
N ALA A 20 1.59 26.27 -9.04
CA ALA A 20 2.22 25.95 -7.77
C ALA A 20 3.74 25.69 -7.87
N SER A 21 4.33 25.81 -9.07
CA SER A 21 5.71 25.40 -9.39
C SER A 21 6.83 26.17 -8.65
N LYS A 22 6.48 27.24 -7.93
CA LYS A 22 7.43 28.12 -7.23
C LYS A 22 8.23 27.43 -6.12
N SER A 23 7.61 26.53 -5.36
CA SER A 23 8.30 25.73 -4.35
C SER A 23 7.49 24.50 -3.93
N PHE A 24 8.14 23.53 -3.27
CA PHE A 24 7.47 22.34 -2.74
C PHE A 24 6.28 22.69 -1.84
N THR A 25 6.44 23.71 -0.98
CA THR A 25 5.36 24.20 -0.12
C THR A 25 4.17 24.71 -0.93
N HIS A 26 4.39 25.44 -2.02
CA HIS A 26 3.30 25.90 -2.89
C HIS A 26 2.58 24.71 -3.52
N CYS A 27 3.29 23.70 -4.02
CA CYS A 27 2.70 22.47 -4.53
C CYS A 27 1.84 21.75 -3.47
N PHE A 28 2.32 21.61 -2.24
CA PHE A 28 1.56 20.94 -1.20
C PHE A 28 0.34 21.73 -0.74
N SER A 29 0.46 23.05 -0.63
CA SER A 29 -0.64 23.94 -0.32
C SER A 29 -1.70 23.90 -1.43
N ALA A 30 -1.29 23.83 -2.70
CA ALA A 30 -2.18 23.68 -3.83
C ALA A 30 -2.93 22.34 -3.78
N ILE A 31 -2.23 21.21 -3.60
CA ILE A 31 -2.86 19.88 -3.47
C ILE A 31 -3.83 19.84 -2.30
N ALA A 32 -3.47 20.42 -1.15
CA ALA A 32 -4.34 20.46 0.02
C ALA A 32 -5.58 21.34 -0.21
N LYS A 33 -5.40 22.53 -0.81
CA LYS A 33 -6.48 23.48 -1.09
C LYS A 33 -7.52 22.91 -2.07
N TYR A 34 -7.07 22.17 -3.07
CA TYR A 34 -7.93 21.59 -4.09
C TYR A 34 -8.18 20.08 -3.90
N HIS A 35 -7.99 19.58 -2.67
CA HIS A 35 -8.20 18.16 -2.35
C HIS A 35 -9.60 17.67 -2.74
N SER A 36 -10.65 18.46 -2.47
CA SER A 36 -12.02 18.13 -2.86
C SER A 36 -12.19 17.95 -4.37
N ALA A 37 -11.48 18.74 -5.18
CA ALA A 37 -11.49 18.58 -6.64
C ALA A 37 -10.79 17.28 -7.06
N PHE A 38 -9.66 16.93 -6.44
CA PHE A 38 -9.02 15.64 -6.65
C PHE A 38 -9.94 14.46 -6.28
N MET A 39 -10.67 14.57 -5.18
CA MET A 39 -11.63 13.54 -4.74
C MET A 39 -12.80 13.38 -5.71
N ALA A 40 -13.26 14.48 -6.32
CA ALA A 40 -14.29 14.45 -7.35
C ALA A 40 -13.79 13.82 -8.67
N LEU A 41 -12.50 13.99 -9.00
CA LEU A 41 -11.90 13.48 -10.23
C LEU A 41 -11.50 12.00 -10.16
N LYS A 42 -11.08 11.49 -8.98
CA LYS A 42 -10.53 10.12 -8.79
C LYS A 42 -11.54 8.96 -8.91
N THR A 43 -12.63 9.15 -9.64
CA THR A 43 -13.78 8.25 -9.78
C THR A 43 -13.47 6.79 -10.11
N SER A 44 -12.29 6.50 -10.69
CA SER A 44 -11.84 5.14 -11.00
C SER A 44 -10.33 4.99 -10.82
N GLU A 45 -9.83 3.76 -10.87
CA GLU A 45 -8.39 3.48 -10.88
C GLU A 45 -7.70 4.12 -12.11
N GLU A 46 -8.33 4.10 -13.27
CA GLU A 46 -7.81 4.75 -14.48
C GLU A 46 -7.69 6.27 -14.30
N ALA A 47 -8.62 6.89 -13.57
CA ALA A 47 -8.52 8.30 -13.21
C ALA A 47 -7.30 8.57 -12.30
N GLN A 48 -7.02 7.69 -11.34
CA GLN A 48 -5.83 7.79 -10.49
C GLN A 48 -4.53 7.62 -11.29
N ILE A 49 -4.51 6.67 -12.24
CA ILE A 49 -3.38 6.48 -13.16
C ILE A 49 -3.22 7.68 -14.09
N SER A 50 -4.31 8.31 -14.55
CA SER A 50 -4.29 9.54 -15.35
C SER A 50 -3.71 10.72 -14.55
N ILE A 51 -4.05 10.84 -13.26
CA ILE A 51 -3.45 11.84 -12.35
C ILE A 51 -1.94 11.59 -12.25
N LEU A 52 -1.52 10.35 -11.97
CA LEU A 52 -0.11 9.97 -11.84
C LEU A 52 0.69 10.28 -13.12
N SER A 53 0.14 9.91 -14.28
CA SER A 53 0.76 10.14 -15.59
C SER A 53 0.90 11.64 -15.89
N THR A 54 -0.11 12.44 -15.54
CA THR A 54 -0.05 13.91 -15.73
C THR A 54 1.03 14.53 -14.85
N ILE A 55 1.11 14.12 -13.58
CA ILE A 55 2.14 14.61 -12.64
C ILE A 55 3.54 14.24 -13.15
N PHE A 56 3.69 13.02 -13.65
CA PHE A 56 4.92 12.53 -14.23
C PHE A 56 5.35 13.39 -15.42
N GLU A 57 4.48 13.66 -16.38
CA GLU A 57 4.85 14.48 -17.55
C GLU A 57 5.23 15.91 -17.17
N VAL A 58 4.52 16.55 -16.22
CA VAL A 58 4.84 17.90 -15.74
C VAL A 58 6.21 17.94 -15.06
N TRP A 59 6.56 16.92 -14.27
CA TRP A 59 7.74 16.92 -13.39
C TRP A 59 8.81 15.88 -13.72
N ARG A 60 8.80 15.27 -14.90
CA ARG A 60 9.75 14.22 -15.33
C ARG A 60 11.23 14.60 -15.20
N LYS A 61 11.56 15.90 -15.29
CA LYS A 61 12.92 16.41 -15.11
C LYS A 61 13.31 16.59 -13.64
N HIS A 62 12.33 16.64 -12.73
CA HIS A 62 12.53 16.87 -11.30
C HIS A 62 12.14 15.64 -10.47
N GLN A 63 13.01 14.63 -10.49
CA GLN A 63 12.79 13.31 -9.87
C GLN A 63 12.42 13.39 -8.38
N GLN A 64 13.14 14.20 -7.59
CA GLN A 64 12.86 14.33 -6.15
C GLN A 64 11.46 14.88 -5.88
N LEU A 65 10.97 15.80 -6.72
CA LEU A 65 9.63 16.36 -6.56
C LEU A 65 8.56 15.31 -6.89
N LEU A 66 8.78 14.46 -7.90
CA LEU A 66 7.88 13.33 -8.19
C LEU A 66 7.72 12.41 -6.99
N VAL A 67 8.83 12.00 -6.39
CA VAL A 67 8.85 11.15 -5.19
C VAL A 67 8.00 11.78 -4.08
N ILE A 68 8.21 13.08 -3.81
CA ILE A 68 7.51 13.76 -2.72
C ILE A 68 6.02 13.98 -3.05
N LEU A 69 5.67 14.33 -4.29
CA LEU A 69 4.28 14.52 -4.71
C LEU A 69 3.48 13.22 -4.63
N ILE A 70 4.04 12.10 -5.09
CA ILE A 70 3.38 10.78 -5.00
C ILE A 70 3.20 10.40 -3.53
N SER A 71 4.23 10.60 -2.70
CA SER A 71 4.14 10.40 -1.24
C SER A 71 3.05 11.27 -0.60
N LYS A 72 2.90 12.52 -1.05
CA LYS A 72 1.86 13.44 -0.56
C LYS A 72 0.46 12.96 -0.96
N LEU A 73 0.28 12.51 -2.20
CA LEU A 73 -1.02 12.04 -2.70
C LEU A 73 -1.47 10.73 -2.05
N LEU A 74 -0.52 9.82 -1.76
CA LEU A 74 -0.77 8.61 -0.97
C LEU A 74 -1.18 8.95 0.47
N LYS A 75 -0.57 9.96 1.09
CA LYS A 75 -0.92 10.42 2.45
C LYS A 75 -2.26 11.13 2.49
N SER A 76 -2.65 11.83 1.44
CA SER A 76 -3.95 12.51 1.33
C SER A 76 -5.04 11.63 0.71
N GLU A 77 -4.77 10.34 0.48
CA GLU A 77 -5.72 9.37 -0.08
C GLU A 77 -6.33 9.80 -1.42
N VAL A 78 -5.58 10.60 -2.20
CA VAL A 78 -5.97 10.96 -3.56
C VAL A 78 -5.69 9.81 -4.51
N ILE A 79 -4.64 9.04 -4.23
CA ILE A 79 -4.25 7.83 -4.95
C ILE A 79 -4.04 6.66 -3.99
N GLU A 80 -4.29 5.45 -4.48
CA GLU A 80 -4.11 4.20 -3.75
C GLU A 80 -2.80 3.49 -4.12
N CYS A 81 -2.36 2.59 -3.23
CA CYS A 81 -1.10 1.86 -3.44
C CYS A 81 -1.15 0.95 -4.68
N SER A 82 -2.31 0.37 -4.99
CA SER A 82 -2.58 -0.44 -6.18
C SER A 82 -2.36 0.37 -7.46
N SER A 83 -2.97 1.55 -7.55
CA SER A 83 -2.88 2.41 -8.73
C SER A 83 -1.45 2.92 -8.95
N VAL A 84 -0.70 3.19 -7.88
CA VAL A 84 0.73 3.54 -7.98
C VAL A 84 1.55 2.37 -8.51
N ALA A 85 1.31 1.15 -8.02
CA ALA A 85 2.01 -0.04 -8.51
C ALA A 85 1.70 -0.31 -9.99
N ASN A 86 0.43 -0.25 -10.37
CA ASN A 86 -0.03 -0.44 -11.76
C ASN A 86 0.56 0.61 -12.71
N TRP A 87 0.59 1.87 -12.30
CA TRP A 87 1.26 2.94 -13.05
C TRP A 87 2.77 2.69 -13.14
N LEU A 88 3.42 2.39 -12.02
CA LEU A 88 4.88 2.24 -11.97
C LEU A 88 5.38 1.11 -12.87
N PHE A 89 4.65 0.00 -12.97
CA PHE A 89 5.00 -1.13 -13.84
C PHE A 89 4.36 -1.06 -15.24
N SER A 90 3.78 0.09 -15.62
CA SER A 90 3.21 0.27 -16.94
C SER A 90 4.29 0.31 -18.03
N LYS A 91 3.91 0.00 -19.28
CA LYS A 91 4.84 -0.03 -20.42
C LYS A 91 5.44 1.35 -20.68
N GLU A 92 4.68 2.40 -20.43
CA GLU A 92 5.05 3.81 -20.61
C GLU A 92 6.22 4.21 -19.69
N ASN A 93 6.29 3.64 -18.48
CA ASN A 93 7.32 3.96 -17.50
C ASN A 93 8.57 3.05 -17.59
N SER A 94 8.57 2.05 -18.50
CA SER A 94 9.65 1.08 -18.63
C SER A 94 11.03 1.71 -18.84
N SER A 95 11.11 2.85 -19.54
CA SER A 95 12.37 3.58 -19.75
C SER A 95 12.96 4.18 -18.47
N GLU A 96 12.16 4.32 -17.42
CA GLU A 96 12.56 4.94 -16.16
C GLU A 96 13.00 3.92 -15.09
N PHE A 97 12.82 2.62 -15.31
CA PHE A 97 13.02 1.57 -14.29
C PHE A 97 14.46 1.51 -13.75
N MET A 98 15.44 1.95 -14.55
CA MET A 98 16.85 1.96 -14.11
C MET A 98 17.18 3.14 -13.18
N LYS A 99 16.25 4.06 -12.95
CA LYS A 99 16.48 5.27 -12.15
C LYS A 99 16.05 5.05 -10.70
N SER A 100 16.91 5.46 -9.77
CA SER A 100 16.75 5.24 -8.32
C SER A 100 15.40 5.74 -7.76
N TYR A 101 14.89 6.87 -8.27
CA TYR A 101 13.66 7.48 -7.75
C TYR A 101 12.40 6.61 -7.95
N ILE A 102 12.36 5.76 -8.98
CA ILE A 102 11.25 4.82 -9.22
C ILE A 102 11.17 3.81 -8.08
N TRP A 103 12.32 3.25 -7.68
CA TRP A 103 12.41 2.31 -6.56
C TRP A 103 12.11 2.97 -5.22
N GLU A 104 12.44 4.26 -5.08
CA GLU A 104 12.07 5.03 -3.90
C GLU A 104 10.56 5.22 -3.79
N ILE A 105 9.88 5.54 -4.91
CA ILE A 105 8.41 5.61 -4.98
C ILE A 105 7.79 4.26 -4.61
N LEU A 106 8.30 3.17 -5.18
CA LEU A 106 7.81 1.82 -4.88
C LEU A 106 7.97 1.49 -3.39
N ASN A 107 9.16 1.72 -2.82
CA ASN A 107 9.43 1.46 -1.41
C ASN A 107 8.50 2.28 -0.49
N GLN A 108 8.30 3.58 -0.78
CA GLN A 108 7.37 4.39 0.02
C GLN A 108 5.92 3.91 -0.10
N THR A 109 5.52 3.39 -1.27
CA THR A 109 4.20 2.82 -1.51
C THR A 109 4.00 1.54 -0.71
N ILE A 110 4.97 0.61 -0.76
CA ILE A 110 4.95 -0.63 0.04
C ILE A 110 4.89 -0.31 1.53
N GLN A 111 5.74 0.61 2.01
CA GLN A 111 5.73 1.01 3.41
C GLN A 111 4.40 1.66 3.84
N LYS A 112 3.74 2.44 2.96
CA LYS A 112 2.41 2.98 3.23
C LYS A 112 1.38 1.86 3.35
N SER A 113 1.43 0.87 2.46
CA SER A 113 0.53 -0.30 2.52
C SER A 113 0.70 -1.08 3.83
N ILE A 114 1.94 -1.37 4.24
CA ILE A 114 2.23 -2.06 5.51
C ILE A 114 1.64 -1.30 6.70
N ARG A 115 1.92 0.02 6.81
CA ARG A 115 1.39 0.85 7.89
C ARG A 115 -0.14 0.92 7.93
N SER A 116 -0.78 0.94 6.75
CA SER A 116 -2.24 0.91 6.67
C SER A 116 -2.81 -0.41 7.20
N VAL A 117 -2.17 -1.55 6.91
CA VAL A 117 -2.56 -2.87 7.45
C VAL A 117 -2.41 -2.91 8.97
N GLU A 118 -1.26 -2.47 9.49
CA GLU A 118 -1.00 -2.43 10.94
C GLU A 118 -2.03 -1.56 11.70
N SER A 119 -2.44 -0.43 11.10
CA SER A 119 -3.48 0.44 11.69
C SER A 119 -4.84 -0.25 11.74
N LEU A 120 -5.24 -0.92 10.66
CA LEU A 120 -6.51 -1.65 10.58
C LEU A 120 -6.55 -2.82 11.57
N GLU A 121 -5.44 -3.56 11.73
CA GLU A 121 -5.33 -4.64 12.72
C GLU A 121 -5.48 -4.11 14.15
N LYS A 122 -4.89 -2.96 14.46
CA LYS A 122 -5.02 -2.31 15.75
C LYS A 122 -6.46 -1.85 16.04
N GLU A 123 -7.10 -1.20 15.07
CA GLU A 123 -8.51 -0.76 15.20
C GLU A 123 -9.47 -1.94 15.37
N LEU A 124 -9.19 -3.05 14.68
CA LEU A 124 -9.92 -4.30 14.85
C LEU A 124 -9.77 -4.86 16.26
N GLU A 125 -8.57 -4.85 16.83
CA GLU A 125 -8.31 -5.33 18.19
C GLU A 125 -8.97 -4.43 19.25
N GLU A 126 -8.90 -3.11 19.09
CA GLU A 126 -9.61 -2.16 19.95
C GLU A 126 -11.13 -2.32 19.86
N SER A 127 -11.66 -2.63 18.67
CA SER A 127 -13.10 -2.88 18.46
C SER A 127 -13.54 -4.20 19.08
N LYS A 128 -12.74 -5.26 18.98
CA LYS A 128 -12.96 -6.53 19.68
C LYS A 128 -12.95 -6.33 21.19
N GLU A 129 -12.00 -5.56 21.72
CA GLU A 129 -11.89 -5.26 23.15
C GLU A 129 -13.08 -4.41 23.67
N LYS A 130 -13.58 -3.46 22.87
CA LYS A 130 -14.80 -2.69 23.18
C LYS A 130 -16.07 -3.55 23.17
N LEU A 131 -16.19 -4.49 22.22
CA LEU A 131 -17.29 -5.46 22.19
C LEU A 131 -17.23 -6.41 23.38
N ARG A 132 -16.03 -6.85 23.75
CA ARG A 132 -15.78 -7.70 24.92
C ARG A 132 -16.21 -7.02 26.22
N LYS A 133 -15.95 -5.72 26.35
CA LYS A 133 -16.38 -4.88 27.48
C LYS A 133 -17.89 -4.58 27.54
N LYS A 134 -18.68 -4.98 26.54
CA LYS A 134 -20.14 -4.74 26.48
C LYS A 134 -20.99 -5.97 26.89
N CYS A 135 -20.36 -7.10 27.23
CA CYS A 135 -21.06 -8.35 27.60
C CYS A 135 -20.80 -8.84 29.04
N GLU A 136 -20.22 -8.04 29.94
CA GLU A 136 -20.03 -8.45 31.34
C GLU A 136 -20.89 -7.63 32.31
N SER A 137 -22.18 -8.01 32.40
CA SER A 137 -22.98 -7.84 33.62
C SER A 137 -23.36 -9.22 34.15
N GLN A 138 -22.39 -9.92 34.72
CA GLN A 138 -22.57 -10.93 35.78
C GLN A 138 -21.18 -11.32 36.28
N GLY A 139 -20.84 -10.82 37.47
CA GLY A 139 -19.50 -10.95 38.03
C GLY A 139 -19.15 -12.36 38.49
N LYS A 140 -17.86 -12.71 38.39
CA LYS A 140 -17.05 -13.39 39.42
C LYS A 140 -15.56 -13.43 39.05
N SER A 141 -14.73 -13.46 40.08
CA SER A 141 -13.25 -13.42 40.11
C SER A 141 -12.62 -14.82 40.20
N PHE A 142 -11.38 -15.04 39.67
CA PHE A 142 -10.20 -15.52 40.44
C PHE A 142 -8.89 -15.61 39.61
N LYS A 143 -7.72 -15.47 40.28
CA LYS A 143 -6.35 -15.68 39.75
C LYS A 143 -5.87 -17.14 39.92
N SER A 144 -5.06 -17.61 38.97
CA SER A 144 -4.06 -18.71 39.08
C SER A 144 -4.53 -20.18 39.10
N HIS A 145 -4.26 -20.88 37.99
CA HIS A 145 -3.41 -22.11 37.86
C HIS A 145 -3.52 -22.70 36.44
N TRP A 146 -4.53 -22.27 35.68
CA TRP A 146 -4.89 -22.81 34.36
C TRP A 146 -4.08 -22.24 33.18
N PHE A 147 -3.54 -21.02 33.25
CA PHE A 147 -2.70 -20.44 32.16
C PHE A 147 -1.42 -21.26 31.88
N ARG A 148 -0.85 -21.94 32.89
CA ARG A 148 0.27 -22.89 32.72
C ARG A 148 -0.12 -24.18 31.99
N TRP A 149 -1.39 -24.60 32.08
CA TRP A 149 -1.89 -25.80 31.40
C TRP A 149 -2.34 -25.48 29.96
N THR A 150 -2.91 -24.29 29.74
CA THR A 150 -3.35 -23.83 28.41
C THR A 150 -2.19 -23.46 27.50
N ILE A 151 -1.08 -22.94 28.03
CA ILE A 151 0.17 -22.77 27.25
C ILE A 151 0.77 -24.14 26.85
N GLY A 152 0.67 -25.16 27.68
CA GLY A 152 1.10 -26.54 27.33
C GLY A 152 0.25 -27.17 26.22
N ARG A 153 -1.07 -26.92 26.22
CA ARG A 153 -1.96 -27.31 25.11
C ARG A 153 -1.74 -26.46 23.85
N LEU A 154 -1.38 -25.19 23.99
CA LEU A 154 -1.04 -24.32 22.87
C LEU A 154 0.30 -24.73 22.22
N GLN A 155 1.29 -25.17 22.99
CA GLN A 155 2.53 -25.77 22.48
C GLN A 155 2.27 -27.11 21.78
N GLN A 156 1.36 -27.94 22.30
CA GLN A 156 0.90 -29.15 21.60
C GLN A 156 0.22 -28.79 20.26
N VAL A 157 -0.68 -27.80 20.25
CA VAL A 157 -1.37 -27.30 19.04
C VAL A 157 -0.40 -26.67 18.03
N PHE A 158 0.63 -25.95 18.47
CA PHE A 158 1.65 -25.39 17.57
C PHE A 158 2.55 -26.48 16.93
N PHE A 159 2.86 -27.56 17.65
CA PHE A 159 3.53 -28.73 17.06
C PHE A 159 2.59 -29.57 16.18
N GLU A 160 1.29 -29.61 16.50
CA GLU A 160 0.29 -30.44 15.81
C GLU A 160 -0.33 -29.74 14.56
N HIS A 161 -0.37 -28.41 14.50
CA HIS A 161 -0.99 -27.63 13.41
C HIS A 161 -0.04 -26.70 12.65
N HIS A 162 1.20 -27.15 12.41
CA HIS A 162 2.16 -26.49 11.50
C HIS A 162 1.59 -26.23 10.08
N ASN A 163 0.53 -26.96 9.70
CA ASN A 163 -0.14 -26.90 8.40
C ASN A 163 -0.92 -25.60 8.12
N HIS A 164 -1.27 -24.77 9.10
CA HIS A 164 -2.05 -23.56 8.83
C HIS A 164 -1.19 -22.36 8.40
N VAL A 165 0.06 -22.30 8.82
CA VAL A 165 1.01 -21.24 8.36
C VAL A 165 1.50 -21.56 6.94
N PHE A 166 1.55 -22.84 6.57
CA PHE A 166 1.81 -23.31 5.21
C PHE A 166 0.69 -23.01 4.19
N LYS A 167 -0.52 -22.64 4.64
CA LYS A 167 -1.69 -22.51 3.74
C LYS A 167 -1.60 -21.39 2.70
N TYR A 168 -0.72 -20.41 2.90
CA TYR A 168 -0.51 -19.34 1.94
C TYR A 168 0.73 -19.56 1.06
N LEU A 169 1.53 -20.61 1.33
CA LEU A 169 2.75 -20.92 0.58
C LEU A 169 2.44 -21.33 -0.87
N SER A 170 1.41 -22.15 -1.07
CA SER A 170 0.98 -22.56 -2.40
C SER A 170 0.44 -21.39 -3.22
N THR A 171 -0.18 -20.39 -2.59
CA THR A 171 -0.67 -19.20 -3.31
C THR A 171 0.51 -18.37 -3.81
N PHE A 172 1.58 -18.25 -3.03
CA PHE A 172 2.82 -17.61 -3.46
C PHE A 172 3.57 -18.40 -4.56
N GLU A 173 3.65 -19.72 -4.45
CA GLU A 173 4.31 -20.58 -5.45
C GLU A 173 3.52 -20.69 -6.78
N THR A 174 2.19 -20.68 -6.71
CA THR A 174 1.33 -20.98 -7.88
C THR A 174 0.89 -19.72 -8.63
N LEU A 175 0.80 -18.56 -7.98
CA LEU A 175 0.28 -17.33 -8.62
C LEU A 175 1.31 -16.20 -8.76
N LEU A 176 2.42 -16.24 -8.02
CA LEU A 176 3.37 -15.12 -7.94
C LEU A 176 4.82 -15.51 -8.28
N PHE A 177 5.29 -16.69 -7.88
CA PHE A 177 6.67 -17.18 -8.10
C PHE A 177 6.69 -18.51 -8.85
N THR A 178 6.07 -18.53 -10.02
CA THR A 178 5.97 -19.71 -10.90
C THR A 178 7.28 -19.96 -11.68
N ALA A 179 7.44 -21.17 -12.23
CA ALA A 179 8.71 -21.61 -12.85
C ALA A 179 9.12 -20.84 -14.13
N ASP A 180 8.17 -20.09 -14.70
CA ASP A 180 8.32 -19.18 -15.84
C ASP A 180 8.79 -17.77 -15.42
N LEU A 181 8.85 -17.49 -14.12
CA LEU A 181 9.40 -16.25 -13.59
C LEU A 181 10.93 -16.26 -13.65
N ASP A 182 11.53 -15.07 -13.78
CA ASP A 182 12.97 -14.91 -13.89
C ASP A 182 13.73 -15.60 -12.73
N GLN A 183 14.79 -16.31 -13.09
CA GLN A 183 15.54 -17.19 -12.19
C GLN A 183 16.18 -16.44 -11.02
N HIS A 184 16.48 -15.15 -11.16
CA HIS A 184 17.01 -14.31 -10.07
C HIS A 184 15.92 -13.92 -9.07
N ILE A 185 14.69 -13.65 -9.53
CA ILE A 185 13.55 -13.32 -8.65
C ILE A 185 13.13 -14.57 -7.87
N LEU A 186 13.13 -15.73 -8.52
CA LEU A 186 12.93 -17.03 -7.87
C LEU A 186 14.01 -17.32 -6.81
N LEU A 187 15.24 -16.84 -7.00
CA LEU A 187 16.34 -17.02 -6.05
C LEU A 187 16.12 -16.23 -4.75
N ILE A 188 15.57 -15.02 -4.84
CA ILE A 188 15.22 -14.18 -3.68
C ILE A 188 14.09 -14.84 -2.86
N PHE A 189 13.06 -15.36 -3.53
CA PHE A 189 11.99 -16.11 -2.87
C PHE A 189 12.52 -17.40 -2.22
N LYS A 190 13.41 -18.13 -2.89
CA LYS A 190 14.08 -19.32 -2.33
C LYS A 190 14.96 -18.99 -1.12
N GLN A 191 15.67 -17.86 -1.13
CA GLN A 191 16.44 -17.38 0.03
C GLN A 191 15.52 -17.02 1.21
N PHE A 192 14.35 -16.42 0.95
CA PHE A 192 13.34 -16.15 1.97
C PHE A 192 12.74 -17.46 2.54
N CYS A 193 12.44 -18.44 1.69
CA CYS A 193 12.01 -19.78 2.14
C CYS A 193 13.11 -20.51 2.94
N ALA A 194 14.39 -20.23 2.68
CA ALA A 194 15.51 -20.81 3.42
C ALA A 194 15.68 -20.23 4.83
N LEU A 195 15.13 -19.05 5.14
CA LEU A 195 15.07 -18.49 6.50
C LEU A 195 14.18 -19.29 7.46
N ARG A 196 13.50 -20.32 6.94
CA ARG A 196 12.70 -21.27 7.70
C ARG A 196 13.53 -22.42 8.29
N ASN A 197 14.79 -22.58 7.90
CA ASN A 197 15.72 -23.55 8.48
C ASN A 197 16.51 -22.95 9.64
#